data_AF-A0A969BHP6-F1
#
_entry.id   AF-A0A969BHP6-F1
#
_cell.length_a   1.000
_cell.length_b   1.000
_cell.length_c   1.000
_cell.angle_alpha   90.00
_cell.angle_beta   90.00
_cell.angle_gamma   90.00
#
_symmetry.space_group_name_H-M   'P 1'
#
loop_
_entity.id
_entity.type
_entity.pdbx_description
1 polymer ?
#
loop_
_entity_poly.entity_id
_entity_poly.type
_entity_poly.pdbx_seq_one_letter_code
_entity_poly.pdbx_strand_id
1 'polypeptide(L)'
;MKLLNKKNNLISSIGLSLIISVAIIISSQAQNLPASSSTQIQIKTVNWQNTRIPDWNQITFSTMPLINTDGSFQAPQDVEKKLGYNPNRSWFIGQNIAEFMMLGDFQDSFELQKFSLTDISQIIGSDLSKVNLEKFGVIKLQTLGSLVSAIPELKNIQAAEVKPIADLLSQKLSGSFNGNQTIGNLLEQSPHLSKLDFSEIDLNSYSVDSITGLATTPIEEFEKWQGIYIDSVPGLESVPFSQFPNPINAIGGEVGIVDVAFGTDEILRQRTISGSKEEGFAVPCKKDCAHAELNGSKSVKGKAWISGKYQLVKGGNSILGSVNGGKEPTGRHLFGDAFKVAVWDVSEVDGMISQALFFRVCMRNNFIDLGCTPYFIGPVPFMTYREKDAIFLGLINGDGGNSSSIPTGLKSSGFTFNNSPITSSSNSLNLLLPNKGSCNKRHLSGTNIDALGTALSDIKDNYDSLGNYVCDSKGNCGRSLGAMKFMSYRPQVRKIIQNKSGGNRFLSKLDRGEEVTSEEMIQYFSPTEQQNLIASDTSQLLDNASKQIDPTTGKAFTGERLIERASQMHFGALGIPIDSEVSKVNESDSIQEYGIASSDRYNEALKAMGCIDKVENIN
;
A
#
# COMPACT_ATOMS: atom_id res chain seq x y z
N MET A 1 29.85 32.47 -75.58
CA MET A 1 30.84 31.83 -76.48
C MET A 1 32.09 31.54 -75.64
N LYS A 2 32.63 30.31 -75.71
CA LYS A 2 33.82 29.76 -75.00
C LYS A 2 33.61 29.44 -73.51
N LEU A 3 33.50 28.15 -73.13
CA LEU A 3 34.56 27.11 -72.98
C LEU A 3 35.56 27.47 -71.86
N LEU A 4 36.09 26.59 -71.00
CA LEU A 4 35.87 25.20 -70.55
C LEU A 4 37.06 24.95 -69.59
N ASN A 5 36.91 24.20 -68.49
CA ASN A 5 37.92 23.28 -67.92
C ASN A 5 37.42 22.79 -66.54
N LYS A 6 37.04 21.53 -66.30
CA LYS A 6 37.64 20.19 -66.51
C LYS A 6 38.50 19.74 -65.31
N LYS A 7 37.88 18.84 -64.53
CA LYS A 7 38.39 17.65 -63.80
C LYS A 7 39.49 17.80 -62.72
N ASN A 8 39.23 17.24 -61.53
CA ASN A 8 39.76 15.90 -61.17
C ASN A 8 39.17 15.33 -59.87
N ASN A 9 39.13 13.99 -59.85
CA ASN A 9 38.57 13.07 -58.85
C ASN A 9 39.40 12.99 -57.55
N LEU A 10 38.77 12.65 -56.40
CA LEU A 10 38.99 11.38 -55.67
C LEU A 10 38.14 11.28 -54.37
N ILE A 11 37.27 10.27 -54.32
CA ILE A 11 36.89 9.34 -53.23
C ILE A 11 37.21 9.74 -51.77
N SER A 12 36.17 9.85 -50.91
CA SER A 12 36.12 9.15 -49.60
C SER A 12 34.75 9.24 -48.91
N SER A 13 34.32 8.08 -48.39
CA SER A 13 33.38 7.78 -47.31
C SER A 13 32.02 8.49 -47.23
N ILE A 14 30.98 7.71 -47.52
CA ILE A 14 29.60 7.93 -47.09
C ILE A 14 29.52 7.67 -45.58
N GLY A 15 29.38 8.74 -44.79
CA GLY A 15 28.89 8.69 -43.41
C GLY A 15 27.50 9.32 -43.38
N LEU A 16 26.46 8.48 -43.43
CA LEU A 16 25.07 8.92 -43.39
C LEU A 16 24.65 9.12 -41.93
N SER A 17 24.85 10.32 -41.39
CA SER A 17 24.25 10.74 -40.12
C SER A 17 22.87 11.34 -40.41
N LEU A 18 21.82 10.52 -40.31
CA LEU A 18 20.44 11.00 -40.37
C LEU A 18 20.11 11.68 -39.03
N ILE A 19 20.21 13.01 -39.00
CA ILE A 19 19.60 13.83 -37.95
C ILE A 19 18.10 13.88 -38.27
N ILE A 20 17.32 13.05 -37.59
CA ILE A 20 15.86 13.17 -37.59
C ILE A 20 15.49 14.24 -36.57
N SER A 21 15.42 15.48 -37.04
CA SER A 21 14.75 16.57 -36.33
C SER A 21 13.25 16.31 -36.36
N VAL A 22 12.70 15.76 -35.27
CA VAL A 22 11.25 15.74 -35.05
C VAL A 22 10.83 17.16 -34.67
N ALA A 23 10.27 17.88 -35.64
CA ALA A 23 9.56 19.13 -35.39
C ALA A 23 8.23 18.82 -34.69
N ILE A 24 8.09 19.23 -33.44
CA ILE A 24 6.83 19.20 -32.70
C ILE A 24 6.02 20.41 -33.17
N ILE A 25 4.97 20.17 -33.96
CA ILE A 25 3.95 21.18 -34.25
C ILE A 25 3.04 21.24 -33.02
N ILE A 26 3.27 22.24 -32.16
CA ILE A 26 2.30 22.61 -31.13
C ILE A 26 1.22 23.45 -31.83
N SER A 27 0.18 22.79 -32.33
CA SER A 27 -1.04 23.48 -32.72
C SER A 27 -1.76 23.98 -31.46
N SER A 28 -1.66 25.28 -31.21
CA SER A 28 -2.48 26.01 -30.25
C SER A 28 -3.93 26.03 -30.74
N GLN A 29 -4.78 25.19 -30.16
CA GLN A 29 -6.22 25.42 -30.17
C GLN A 29 -6.71 25.43 -28.72
N ALA A 30 -6.85 26.66 -28.19
CA ALA A 30 -7.74 26.93 -27.08
C ALA A 30 -9.17 26.73 -27.60
N GLN A 31 -9.68 25.51 -27.47
CA GLN A 31 -11.11 25.26 -27.56
C GLN A 31 -11.64 25.22 -26.13
N ASN A 32 -12.58 26.11 -25.84
CA ASN A 32 -13.40 26.08 -24.64
C ASN A 32 -14.12 24.72 -24.59
N LEU A 33 -13.57 23.79 -23.82
CA LEU A 33 -14.26 22.55 -23.50
C LEU A 33 -15.49 22.92 -22.66
N PRO A 34 -16.69 22.43 -23.02
CA PRO A 34 -17.83 22.54 -22.13
C PRO A 34 -17.47 21.80 -20.83
N ALA A 35 -17.65 22.47 -19.69
CA ALA A 35 -17.53 21.85 -18.39
C ALA A 35 -18.55 20.71 -18.31
N SER A 36 -18.12 19.49 -18.62
CA SER A 36 -18.85 18.28 -18.30
C SER A 36 -18.95 18.27 -16.77
N SER A 37 -20.16 18.48 -16.27
CA SER A 37 -20.52 18.35 -14.87
C SER A 37 -20.41 16.87 -14.47
N SER A 38 -19.18 16.36 -14.36
CA SER A 38 -18.92 15.13 -13.63
C SER A 38 -19.30 15.40 -12.19
N THR A 39 -20.21 14.58 -11.65
CA THR A 39 -20.50 14.53 -10.23
C THR A 39 -19.22 14.01 -9.57
N GLN A 40 -18.32 14.93 -9.22
CA GLN A 40 -17.00 14.60 -8.72
C GLN A 40 -17.16 13.81 -7.41
N ILE A 41 -16.72 12.55 -7.40
CA ILE A 41 -16.78 11.70 -6.21
C ILE A 41 -15.98 12.41 -5.11
N GLN A 42 -16.65 12.79 -4.02
CA GLN A 42 -15.99 13.47 -2.91
C GLN A 42 -15.25 12.46 -2.03
N ILE A 43 -13.96 12.71 -1.79
CA ILE A 43 -13.16 11.94 -0.84
C ILE A 43 -13.80 12.02 0.55
N LYS A 44 -14.20 10.88 1.10
CA LYS A 44 -14.68 10.78 2.48
C LYS A 44 -13.54 11.08 3.45
N THR A 45 -13.82 11.82 4.51
CA THR A 45 -12.81 12.25 5.49
C THR A 45 -13.27 12.01 6.91
N VAL A 46 -12.30 11.85 7.81
CA VAL A 46 -12.47 11.83 9.27
C VAL A 46 -11.69 12.98 9.89
N ASN A 47 -12.18 13.52 11.01
CA ASN A 47 -11.46 14.54 11.78
C ASN A 47 -10.27 13.92 12.47
N TRP A 48 -9.06 14.45 12.29
CA TRP A 48 -7.81 14.02 12.91
C TRP A 48 -7.02 15.19 13.47
N GLN A 49 -6.71 15.22 14.77
CA GLN A 49 -5.92 16.30 15.41
C GLN A 49 -6.30 17.73 14.95
N ASN A 50 -7.60 18.05 14.96
CA ASN A 50 -8.17 19.33 14.50
C ASN A 50 -7.99 19.65 13.00
N THR A 51 -7.48 18.71 12.20
CA THR A 51 -7.57 18.71 10.73
C THR A 51 -8.46 17.57 10.26
N ARG A 52 -8.51 17.32 8.96
CA ARG A 52 -9.20 16.19 8.34
C ARG A 52 -8.21 15.38 7.51
N ILE A 53 -8.37 14.07 7.57
CA ILE A 53 -7.64 13.12 6.73
C ILE A 53 -8.64 12.23 6.01
N PRO A 54 -8.25 11.57 4.90
CA PRO A 54 -9.13 10.64 4.20
C PRO A 54 -9.58 9.49 5.10
N ASP A 55 -10.83 9.07 4.96
CA ASP A 55 -11.36 7.90 5.66
C ASP A 55 -11.05 6.64 4.86
N TRP A 56 -9.92 6.00 5.16
CA TRP A 56 -9.46 4.79 4.48
C TRP A 56 -10.36 3.57 4.68
N ASN A 57 -11.36 3.63 5.58
CA ASN A 57 -12.40 2.60 5.68
C ASN A 57 -13.51 2.78 4.64
N GLN A 58 -13.65 3.97 4.07
CA GLN A 58 -14.67 4.30 3.08
C GLN A 58 -14.10 4.57 1.69
N ILE A 59 -12.77 4.48 1.54
CA ILE A 59 -12.08 4.68 0.27
C ILE A 59 -11.59 3.33 -0.25
N THR A 60 -12.00 3.04 -1.47
CA THR A 60 -11.70 1.86 -2.28
C THR A 60 -11.19 2.36 -3.64
N PHE A 61 -10.64 1.50 -4.49
CA PHE A 61 -10.30 1.96 -5.85
C PHE A 61 -11.55 2.39 -6.64
N SER A 62 -12.69 1.71 -6.47
CA SER A 62 -13.95 2.04 -7.15
C SER A 62 -14.55 3.39 -6.72
N THR A 63 -14.26 3.85 -5.50
CA THR A 63 -14.73 5.13 -4.98
C THR A 63 -13.70 6.25 -5.12
N MET A 64 -12.52 5.96 -5.67
CA MET A 64 -11.52 6.99 -5.97
C MET A 64 -12.02 7.94 -7.05
N PRO A 65 -11.69 9.24 -6.97
CA PRO A 65 -11.95 10.18 -8.03
C PRO A 65 -11.32 9.74 -9.35
N LEU A 66 -11.97 10.11 -10.44
CA LEU A 66 -11.54 9.76 -11.79
C LEU A 66 -10.36 10.64 -12.21
N ILE A 67 -9.46 10.10 -13.03
CA ILE A 67 -8.30 10.84 -13.53
C ILE A 67 -8.73 12.01 -14.43
N ASN A 68 -8.08 13.16 -14.33
CA ASN A 68 -8.52 14.38 -15.03
C ASN A 68 -7.72 14.70 -16.31
N THR A 69 -6.84 13.79 -16.75
CA THR A 69 -6.02 13.95 -17.95
C THR A 69 -5.89 12.63 -18.68
N ASP A 70 -5.73 12.73 -20.00
CA ASP A 70 -5.29 11.60 -20.81
C ASP A 70 -3.81 11.34 -20.60
N GLY A 71 -3.39 10.10 -20.83
CA GLY A 71 -1.98 9.77 -20.80
C GLY A 71 -1.70 8.35 -21.24
N SER A 72 -0.41 8.05 -21.34
CA SER A 72 0.04 6.71 -21.65
C SER A 72 1.41 6.46 -21.07
N PHE A 73 1.70 5.17 -20.95
CA PHE A 73 2.99 4.66 -20.56
C PHE A 73 3.41 3.59 -21.56
N GLN A 74 4.60 3.79 -22.13
CA GLN A 74 5.25 2.82 -23.00
C GLN A 74 6.55 2.40 -22.33
N ALA A 75 6.69 1.11 -22.13
CA ALA A 75 7.87 0.51 -21.55
C ALA A 75 9.08 0.66 -22.47
N PRO A 76 10.28 0.82 -21.91
CA PRO A 76 11.51 0.73 -22.70
C PRO A 76 11.60 -0.59 -23.50
N GLN A 77 12.38 -0.58 -24.58
CA GLN A 77 12.60 -1.78 -25.41
C GLN A 77 13.08 -2.97 -24.56
N ASP A 78 12.66 -4.18 -24.95
CA ASP A 78 12.95 -5.46 -24.31
C ASP A 78 12.41 -5.66 -22.88
N VAL A 79 11.75 -4.66 -22.28
CA VAL A 79 11.18 -4.79 -20.93
C VAL A 79 10.07 -5.84 -20.88
N GLU A 80 9.15 -5.81 -21.84
CA GLU A 80 8.08 -6.82 -21.95
C GLU A 80 8.65 -8.25 -22.04
N LYS A 81 9.70 -8.45 -22.85
CA LYS A 81 10.37 -9.74 -22.98
C LYS A 81 11.00 -10.22 -21.67
N LYS A 82 11.54 -9.30 -20.86
CA LYS A 82 12.16 -9.59 -19.56
C LYS A 82 11.13 -9.89 -18.48
N LEU A 83 10.02 -9.18 -18.49
CA LEU A 83 8.94 -9.33 -17.50
C LEU A 83 8.05 -10.54 -17.81
N GLY A 84 7.91 -10.89 -19.09
CA GLY A 84 7.00 -11.95 -19.54
C GLY A 84 5.54 -11.51 -19.66
N TYR A 85 5.26 -10.23 -19.42
CA TYR A 85 3.95 -9.59 -19.59
C TYR A 85 4.14 -8.18 -20.16
N ASN A 86 3.07 -7.63 -20.77
CA ASN A 86 3.06 -6.30 -21.35
C ASN A 86 2.67 -5.25 -20.29
N PRO A 87 3.56 -4.33 -19.90
CA PRO A 87 3.24 -3.29 -18.93
C PRO A 87 2.77 -1.97 -19.60
N ASN A 88 2.68 -1.92 -20.93
CA ASN A 88 2.19 -0.75 -21.66
C ASN A 88 0.72 -0.50 -21.34
N ARG A 89 0.35 0.77 -21.20
CA ARG A 89 -1.01 1.18 -20.86
C ARG A 89 -1.31 2.59 -21.30
N SER A 90 -2.58 2.89 -21.45
CA SER A 90 -3.10 4.23 -21.73
C SER A 90 -4.34 4.45 -20.90
N TRP A 91 -4.59 5.70 -20.55
CA TRP A 91 -5.78 6.12 -19.85
C TRP A 91 -6.34 7.39 -20.47
N PHE A 92 -7.63 7.61 -20.26
CA PHE A 92 -8.34 8.79 -20.71
C PHE A 92 -8.97 9.53 -19.53
N ILE A 93 -9.24 10.81 -19.72
CA ILE A 93 -9.95 11.64 -18.76
C ILE A 93 -11.28 11.00 -18.36
N GLY A 94 -11.55 10.96 -17.06
CA GLY A 94 -12.75 10.33 -16.50
C GLY A 94 -12.63 8.82 -16.28
N GLN A 95 -11.47 8.20 -16.51
CA GLN A 95 -11.26 6.79 -16.20
C GLN A 95 -10.92 6.55 -14.72
N ASN A 96 -11.37 5.44 -14.14
CA ASN A 96 -10.97 5.03 -12.80
C ASN A 96 -9.56 4.41 -12.81
N ILE A 97 -8.77 4.66 -11.77
CA ILE A 97 -7.40 4.13 -11.66
C ILE A 97 -7.34 2.60 -11.64
N ALA A 98 -8.38 1.90 -11.17
CA ALA A 98 -8.43 0.45 -11.15
C ALA A 98 -8.35 -0.18 -12.56
N GLU A 99 -8.81 0.56 -13.57
CA GLU A 99 -8.94 0.07 -14.95
C GLU A 99 -7.61 0.10 -15.74
N PHE A 100 -6.60 0.82 -15.24
CA PHE A 100 -5.32 0.96 -15.93
C PHE A 100 -4.10 0.80 -15.03
N MET A 101 -4.26 0.83 -13.71
CA MET A 101 -3.18 0.50 -12.80
C MET A 101 -3.09 -1.02 -12.62
N MET A 102 -1.87 -1.54 -12.57
CA MET A 102 -1.61 -2.97 -12.45
C MET A 102 -1.25 -3.35 -11.01
N LEU A 103 -1.46 -4.61 -10.63
CA LEU A 103 -1.12 -5.12 -9.29
C LEU A 103 0.37 -4.88 -8.96
N GLY A 104 1.25 -5.06 -9.94
CA GLY A 104 2.69 -4.84 -9.79
C GLY A 104 3.07 -3.40 -9.45
N ASP A 105 2.21 -2.41 -9.71
CA ASP A 105 2.48 -1.02 -9.33
C ASP A 105 2.39 -0.80 -7.81
N PHE A 106 1.66 -1.68 -7.11
CA PHE A 106 1.39 -1.58 -5.66
C PHE A 106 2.04 -2.70 -4.84
N GLN A 107 2.94 -3.46 -5.45
CA GLN A 107 3.46 -4.68 -4.85
C GLN A 107 4.22 -4.50 -3.52
N ASP A 108 4.81 -3.32 -3.29
CA ASP A 108 5.48 -3.00 -2.02
C ASP A 108 4.67 -2.05 -1.14
N SER A 109 3.72 -1.32 -1.73
CA SER A 109 3.00 -0.24 -1.05
C SER A 109 1.72 -0.75 -0.40
N PHE A 110 0.91 -1.51 -1.13
CA PHE A 110 -0.31 -2.13 -0.61
C PHE A 110 -0.20 -3.65 -0.49
N GLU A 111 0.76 -4.26 -1.20
CA GLU A 111 0.95 -5.71 -1.25
C GLU A 111 -0.31 -6.48 -1.66
N LEU A 112 -1.09 -5.92 -2.61
CA LEU A 112 -2.39 -6.46 -3.04
C LEU A 112 -2.34 -7.92 -3.48
N GLN A 113 -1.18 -8.36 -3.99
CA GLN A 113 -0.94 -9.73 -4.45
C GLN A 113 -0.99 -10.78 -3.35
N LYS A 114 -0.88 -10.38 -2.07
CA LYS A 114 -0.97 -11.29 -0.94
C LYS A 114 -2.41 -11.74 -0.66
N PHE A 115 -3.40 -11.07 -1.25
CA PHE A 115 -4.77 -11.54 -1.20
C PHE A 115 -4.98 -12.79 -2.06
N SER A 116 -5.86 -13.66 -1.58
CA SER A 116 -6.60 -14.62 -2.39
C SER A 116 -8.00 -14.06 -2.75
N LEU A 117 -8.71 -14.71 -3.68
CA LEU A 117 -10.10 -14.33 -3.99
C LEU A 117 -11.04 -14.58 -2.79
N THR A 118 -10.70 -15.53 -1.94
CA THR A 118 -11.42 -15.82 -0.70
C THR A 118 -11.29 -14.68 0.30
N ASP A 119 -10.10 -14.10 0.44
CA ASP A 119 -9.90 -12.94 1.32
C ASP A 119 -10.73 -11.74 0.83
N ILE A 120 -10.66 -11.47 -0.48
CA ILE A 120 -11.40 -10.36 -1.11
C ILE A 120 -12.90 -10.55 -0.93
N SER A 121 -13.43 -11.74 -1.23
CA SER A 121 -14.87 -12.00 -1.15
C SER A 121 -15.41 -11.91 0.27
N GLN A 122 -14.62 -12.32 1.26
CA GLN A 122 -14.97 -12.17 2.67
C GLN A 122 -15.04 -10.71 3.11
N ILE A 123 -14.11 -9.87 2.64
CA ILE A 123 -14.08 -8.44 2.96
C ILE A 123 -15.34 -7.74 2.40
N ILE A 124 -15.71 -8.02 1.15
CA ILE A 124 -16.80 -7.32 0.46
C ILE A 124 -18.16 -8.03 0.57
N GLY A 125 -18.19 -9.23 1.17
CA GLY A 125 -19.40 -10.05 1.29
C GLY A 125 -19.91 -10.60 -0.05
N SER A 126 -19.01 -10.99 -0.97
CA SER A 126 -19.38 -11.54 -2.28
C SER A 126 -19.36 -13.06 -2.32
N ASP A 127 -20.09 -13.64 -3.27
CA ASP A 127 -20.22 -15.09 -3.47
C ASP A 127 -19.38 -15.53 -4.68
N LEU A 128 -18.27 -16.22 -4.42
CA LEU A 128 -17.32 -16.67 -5.44
C LEU A 128 -17.90 -17.71 -6.40
N SER A 129 -18.94 -18.47 -5.99
CA SER A 129 -19.58 -19.46 -6.87
C SER A 129 -20.28 -18.80 -8.08
N LYS A 130 -20.58 -17.51 -7.97
CA LYS A 130 -21.19 -16.69 -9.03
C LYS A 130 -20.15 -15.93 -9.85
N VAL A 131 -18.87 -16.01 -9.48
CA VAL A 131 -17.78 -15.34 -10.20
C VAL A 131 -17.28 -16.26 -11.30
N ASN A 132 -17.40 -15.79 -12.53
CA ASN A 132 -16.91 -16.45 -13.71
C ASN A 132 -15.36 -16.42 -13.75
N LEU A 133 -14.74 -17.53 -14.15
CA LEU A 133 -13.28 -17.69 -14.22
C LEU A 133 -12.64 -16.65 -15.15
N GLU A 134 -13.33 -16.23 -16.23
CA GLU A 134 -12.84 -15.18 -17.13
C GLU A 134 -12.57 -13.85 -16.40
N LYS A 135 -13.34 -13.56 -15.34
CA LYS A 135 -13.19 -12.33 -14.57
C LYS A 135 -11.91 -12.31 -13.73
N PHE A 136 -11.33 -13.47 -13.42
CA PHE A 136 -10.05 -13.54 -12.74
C PHE A 136 -8.91 -13.48 -13.76
N GLY A 137 -8.52 -12.26 -14.16
CA GLY A 137 -7.59 -12.00 -15.25
C GLY A 137 -6.25 -12.73 -15.15
N VAL A 138 -5.80 -13.06 -13.93
CA VAL A 138 -4.59 -13.86 -13.68
C VAL A 138 -4.61 -15.19 -14.43
N ILE A 139 -5.77 -15.86 -14.53
CA ILE A 139 -5.87 -17.17 -15.18
C ILE A 139 -5.51 -17.11 -16.67
N LYS A 140 -5.75 -15.96 -17.32
CA LYS A 140 -5.44 -15.73 -18.75
C LYS A 140 -3.93 -15.68 -19.02
N LEU A 141 -3.09 -15.61 -17.98
CA LEU A 141 -1.64 -15.61 -18.08
C LEU A 141 -1.02 -16.96 -17.67
N GLN A 142 -1.84 -17.92 -17.24
CA GLN A 142 -1.36 -19.20 -16.74
C GLN A 142 -1.33 -20.26 -17.83
N THR A 143 -0.28 -21.06 -17.82
CA THR A 143 -0.26 -22.39 -18.41
C THR A 143 -0.65 -23.46 -17.39
N LEU A 144 -0.99 -24.67 -17.84
CA LEU A 144 -1.22 -25.83 -16.97
C LEU A 144 -0.04 -26.07 -15.99
N GLY A 145 1.20 -25.91 -16.47
CA GLY A 145 2.38 -26.05 -15.63
C GLY A 145 2.51 -24.97 -14.56
N SER A 146 2.28 -23.70 -14.92
CA SER A 146 2.31 -22.58 -13.96
C SER A 146 1.18 -22.68 -12.93
N LEU A 147 -0.02 -23.10 -13.35
CA LEU A 147 -1.15 -23.29 -12.45
C LEU A 147 -0.88 -24.40 -11.42
N VAL A 148 -0.33 -25.53 -11.86
CA VAL A 148 0.06 -26.65 -10.97
C VAL A 148 1.25 -26.28 -10.06
N SER A 149 2.07 -25.30 -10.47
CA SER A 149 3.15 -24.77 -9.64
C SER A 149 2.59 -23.84 -8.55
N ALA A 150 1.62 -23.00 -8.89
CA ALA A 150 0.91 -22.13 -7.97
C ALA A 150 0.01 -22.90 -6.99
N ILE A 151 -0.58 -24.02 -7.43
CA ILE A 151 -1.49 -24.87 -6.65
C ILE A 151 -0.98 -26.32 -6.66
N PRO A 152 0.03 -26.66 -5.82
CA PRO A 152 0.69 -27.96 -5.83
C PRO A 152 -0.25 -29.15 -5.62
N GLU A 153 -1.35 -28.96 -4.89
CA GLU A 153 -2.36 -29.98 -4.61
C GLU A 153 -3.01 -30.52 -5.88
N LEU A 154 -3.07 -29.73 -6.95
CA LEU A 154 -3.62 -30.16 -8.25
C LEU A 154 -2.90 -31.39 -8.81
N LYS A 155 -1.63 -31.61 -8.45
CA LYS A 155 -0.87 -32.79 -8.91
C LYS A 155 -1.53 -34.11 -8.55
N ASN A 156 -2.28 -34.13 -7.44
CA ASN A 156 -2.91 -35.33 -6.88
C ASN A 156 -4.36 -35.52 -7.35
N ILE A 157 -4.93 -34.53 -8.03
CA ILE A 157 -6.32 -34.55 -8.51
C ILE A 157 -6.38 -35.20 -9.89
N GLN A 158 -7.43 -35.98 -10.15
CA GLN A 158 -7.66 -36.57 -11.47
C GLN A 158 -8.01 -35.47 -12.47
N ALA A 159 -7.46 -35.53 -13.69
CA ALA A 159 -7.69 -34.49 -14.69
C ALA A 159 -9.19 -34.31 -15.01
N ALA A 160 -9.99 -35.38 -14.98
CA ALA A 160 -11.44 -35.32 -15.20
C ALA A 160 -12.22 -34.58 -14.09
N GLU A 161 -11.67 -34.46 -12.89
CA GLU A 161 -12.32 -33.79 -11.75
C GLU A 161 -12.20 -32.26 -11.84
N VAL A 162 -11.22 -31.74 -12.58
CA VAL A 162 -11.03 -30.31 -12.81
C VAL A 162 -11.43 -29.95 -14.22
N LYS A 163 -12.71 -29.59 -14.40
CA LYS A 163 -13.32 -29.43 -15.73
C LYS A 163 -12.55 -28.48 -16.68
N PRO A 164 -12.06 -27.29 -16.25
CA PRO A 164 -11.27 -26.44 -17.13
C PRO A 164 -9.98 -27.11 -17.64
N ILE A 165 -9.32 -27.91 -16.80
CA ILE A 165 -8.13 -28.67 -17.17
C ILE A 165 -8.48 -29.81 -18.14
N ALA A 166 -9.56 -30.55 -17.86
CA ALA A 166 -10.04 -31.61 -18.74
C ALA A 166 -10.38 -31.09 -20.15
N ASP A 167 -11.06 -29.95 -20.23
CA ASP A 167 -11.47 -29.33 -21.48
C ASP A 167 -10.25 -28.77 -22.24
N LEU A 168 -9.28 -28.15 -21.54
CA LEU A 168 -8.00 -27.71 -22.12
C LEU A 168 -7.22 -28.88 -22.74
N LEU A 169 -7.11 -29.99 -22.02
CA LEU A 169 -6.44 -31.20 -22.50
C LEU A 169 -7.18 -31.81 -23.70
N SER A 170 -8.51 -31.90 -23.65
CA SER A 170 -9.34 -32.48 -24.71
C SER A 170 -9.25 -31.70 -26.03
N GLN A 171 -9.18 -30.37 -25.97
CA GLN A 171 -9.08 -29.55 -27.19
C GLN A 171 -7.73 -29.66 -27.89
N LYS A 172 -6.66 -29.94 -27.11
CA LYS A 172 -5.27 -29.89 -27.61
C LYS A 172 -4.72 -31.28 -27.94
N LEU A 173 -5.24 -32.32 -27.29
CA LEU A 173 -4.91 -33.70 -27.58
C LEU A 173 -5.89 -34.24 -28.62
N SER A 174 -5.41 -34.52 -29.82
CA SER A 174 -6.21 -35.09 -30.92
C SER A 174 -6.69 -36.54 -30.68
N GLY A 175 -6.48 -37.09 -29.47
CA GLY A 175 -6.89 -38.42 -29.04
C GLY A 175 -7.39 -38.41 -27.60
N SER A 176 -8.08 -39.49 -27.18
CA SER A 176 -8.57 -39.60 -25.80
C SER A 176 -7.40 -39.69 -24.82
N PHE A 177 -7.27 -38.73 -23.91
CA PHE A 177 -6.41 -38.89 -22.73
C PHE A 177 -7.18 -39.66 -21.63
N ASN A 178 -6.45 -40.31 -20.74
CA ASN A 178 -7.07 -40.99 -19.60
C ASN A 178 -7.38 -39.96 -18.50
N GLY A 179 -8.63 -39.50 -18.44
CA GLY A 179 -9.10 -38.54 -17.44
C GLY A 179 -9.00 -39.00 -15.98
N ASN A 180 -8.83 -40.31 -15.73
CA ASN A 180 -8.65 -40.86 -14.40
C ASN A 180 -7.20 -40.80 -13.92
N GLN A 181 -6.25 -40.40 -14.78
CA GLN A 181 -4.89 -40.12 -14.34
C GLN A 181 -4.84 -38.79 -13.60
N THR A 182 -3.96 -38.73 -12.59
CA THR A 182 -3.69 -37.49 -11.89
C THR A 182 -2.97 -36.50 -12.80
N ILE A 183 -3.22 -35.21 -12.59
CA ILE A 183 -2.57 -34.14 -13.38
C ILE A 183 -1.05 -34.22 -13.27
N GLY A 184 -0.52 -34.57 -12.09
CA GLY A 184 0.92 -34.77 -11.89
C GLY A 184 1.49 -35.87 -12.79
N ASN A 185 0.87 -37.05 -12.80
CA ASN A 185 1.32 -38.18 -13.62
C ASN A 185 1.25 -37.85 -15.13
N LEU A 186 0.21 -37.12 -15.56
CA LEU A 186 0.07 -36.65 -16.94
C LEU A 186 1.22 -35.72 -17.34
N LEU A 187 1.57 -34.77 -16.48
CA LEU A 187 2.67 -33.83 -16.72
C LEU A 187 4.04 -34.52 -16.71
N GLU A 188 4.24 -35.54 -15.88
CA GLU A 188 5.46 -36.35 -15.90
C GLU A 188 5.61 -37.16 -17.19
N GLN A 189 4.53 -37.80 -17.64
CA GLN A 189 4.52 -38.60 -18.87
C GLN A 189 4.62 -37.74 -20.13
N SER A 190 4.01 -36.55 -20.10
CA SER A 190 3.95 -35.63 -21.23
C SER A 190 4.30 -34.19 -20.80
N PRO A 191 5.58 -33.88 -20.57
CA PRO A 191 6.02 -32.57 -20.07
C PRO A 191 5.62 -31.39 -20.95
N HIS A 192 5.39 -31.60 -22.25
CA HIS A 192 4.95 -30.54 -23.17
C HIS A 192 3.54 -30.00 -22.83
N LEU A 193 2.71 -30.77 -22.13
CA LEU A 193 1.38 -30.34 -21.67
C LEU A 193 1.45 -29.20 -20.65
N SER A 194 2.59 -29.05 -19.95
CA SER A 194 2.82 -27.92 -19.04
C SER A 194 2.72 -26.55 -19.71
N LYS A 195 2.84 -26.49 -21.04
CA LYS A 195 2.81 -25.27 -21.84
C LYS A 195 1.42 -24.91 -22.40
N LEU A 196 0.40 -25.74 -22.17
CA LEU A 196 -0.96 -25.45 -22.60
C LEU A 196 -1.49 -24.23 -21.85
N ASP A 197 -2.03 -23.26 -22.58
CA ASP A 197 -2.43 -21.96 -22.06
C ASP A 197 -3.95 -21.92 -21.83
N PHE A 198 -4.38 -21.43 -20.66
CA PHE A 198 -5.80 -21.30 -20.33
C PHE A 198 -6.53 -20.26 -21.19
N SER A 199 -5.81 -19.36 -21.88
CA SER A 199 -6.41 -18.47 -22.87
C SER A 199 -6.97 -19.22 -24.09
N GLU A 200 -6.66 -20.50 -24.25
CA GLU A 200 -7.08 -21.31 -25.40
C GLU A 200 -8.46 -21.95 -25.23
N ILE A 201 -9.07 -21.85 -24.05
CA ILE A 201 -10.44 -22.33 -23.78
C ILE A 201 -11.38 -21.16 -23.47
N ASP A 202 -12.68 -21.39 -23.61
CA ASP A 202 -13.69 -20.41 -23.20
C ASP A 202 -13.82 -20.37 -21.68
N LEU A 203 -13.09 -19.47 -21.04
CA LEU A 203 -13.11 -19.27 -19.60
C LEU A 203 -14.49 -18.85 -19.08
N ASN A 204 -15.38 -18.34 -19.93
CA ASN A 204 -16.73 -17.97 -19.50
C ASN A 204 -17.61 -19.13 -19.09
N SER A 205 -17.28 -20.32 -19.57
CA SER A 205 -18.01 -21.55 -19.29
C SER A 205 -17.74 -22.12 -17.88
N TYR A 206 -16.90 -21.45 -17.08
CA TYR A 206 -16.48 -21.93 -15.77
C TYR A 206 -16.59 -20.85 -14.70
N SER A 207 -16.85 -21.28 -13.47
CA SER A 207 -16.75 -20.47 -12.26
C SER A 207 -15.35 -20.58 -11.65
N VAL A 208 -14.97 -19.64 -10.79
CA VAL A 208 -13.67 -19.63 -10.09
C VAL A 208 -13.48 -20.90 -9.23
N ASP A 209 -14.53 -21.43 -8.64
CA ASP A 209 -14.49 -22.65 -7.81
C ASP A 209 -14.37 -23.96 -8.60
N SER A 210 -14.44 -23.91 -9.94
CA SER A 210 -14.24 -25.06 -10.81
C SER A 210 -12.79 -25.58 -10.83
N ILE A 211 -11.84 -24.79 -10.33
CA ILE A 211 -10.46 -25.19 -10.11
C ILE A 211 -10.22 -25.23 -8.59
N THR A 212 -10.05 -26.43 -8.06
CA THR A 212 -9.78 -26.63 -6.63
C THR A 212 -8.52 -25.87 -6.22
N GLY A 213 -8.60 -25.13 -5.10
CA GLY A 213 -7.49 -24.33 -4.57
C GLY A 213 -7.30 -22.95 -5.22
N LEU A 214 -7.94 -22.66 -6.36
CA LEU A 214 -7.75 -21.39 -7.08
C LEU A 214 -8.16 -20.19 -6.23
N ALA A 215 -9.35 -20.26 -5.62
CA ALA A 215 -9.89 -19.16 -4.82
C ALA A 215 -9.09 -18.87 -3.53
N THR A 216 -8.36 -19.84 -3.01
CA THR A 216 -7.63 -19.75 -1.72
C THR A 216 -6.14 -19.49 -1.90
N THR A 217 -5.63 -19.63 -3.11
CA THR A 217 -4.22 -19.40 -3.42
C THR A 217 -3.96 -17.89 -3.52
N PRO A 218 -2.94 -17.34 -2.83
CA PRO A 218 -2.57 -15.93 -2.98
C PRO A 218 -2.25 -15.58 -4.43
N ILE A 219 -2.62 -14.39 -4.88
CA ILE A 219 -2.40 -13.93 -6.26
C ILE A 219 -0.91 -13.96 -6.63
N GLU A 220 -0.02 -13.75 -5.65
CA GLU A 220 1.42 -13.72 -5.87
C GLU A 220 2.06 -15.06 -6.28
N GLU A 221 1.36 -16.17 -6.05
CA GLU A 221 1.81 -17.52 -6.43
C GLU A 221 1.64 -17.80 -7.93
N PHE A 222 0.79 -17.04 -8.63
CA PHE A 222 0.52 -17.22 -10.05
C PHE A 222 1.57 -16.52 -10.92
N GLU A 223 1.94 -17.10 -12.06
CA GLU A 223 2.93 -16.46 -12.92
C GLU A 223 2.40 -15.12 -13.48
N LYS A 224 3.27 -14.11 -13.54
CA LYS A 224 3.02 -12.82 -14.19
C LYS A 224 1.82 -12.04 -13.62
N TRP A 225 1.41 -12.32 -12.38
CA TRP A 225 0.34 -11.61 -11.70
C TRP A 225 0.55 -10.08 -11.70
N GLN A 226 1.80 -9.62 -11.74
CA GLN A 226 2.16 -8.20 -11.73
C GLN A 226 1.54 -7.42 -12.88
N GLY A 227 1.28 -8.07 -14.03
CA GLY A 227 0.74 -7.46 -15.24
C GLY A 227 -0.78 -7.39 -15.29
N ILE A 228 -1.47 -7.80 -14.23
CA ILE A 228 -2.94 -7.79 -14.16
C ILE A 228 -3.43 -6.44 -13.66
N TYR A 229 -4.46 -5.89 -14.30
CA TYR A 229 -5.14 -4.69 -13.83
C TYR A 229 -5.92 -4.96 -12.55
N ILE A 230 -6.07 -3.96 -11.70
CA ILE A 230 -6.77 -4.11 -10.41
C ILE A 230 -8.22 -4.56 -10.62
N ASP A 231 -8.93 -3.99 -11.60
CA ASP A 231 -10.31 -4.33 -11.93
C ASP A 231 -10.49 -5.73 -12.54
N SER A 232 -9.38 -6.37 -12.90
CA SER A 232 -9.33 -7.74 -13.45
C SER A 232 -9.14 -8.78 -12.34
N VAL A 233 -9.19 -8.37 -11.07
CA VAL A 233 -9.32 -9.25 -9.91
C VAL A 233 -10.70 -9.03 -9.29
N PRO A 234 -11.61 -10.03 -9.33
CA PRO A 234 -12.99 -9.87 -8.91
C PRO A 234 -13.14 -9.26 -7.51
N GLY A 235 -13.68 -8.04 -7.44
CA GLY A 235 -14.03 -7.36 -6.19
C GLY A 235 -12.87 -6.63 -5.51
N LEU A 236 -11.64 -6.73 -6.02
CA LEU A 236 -10.47 -6.09 -5.41
C LEU A 236 -10.61 -4.56 -5.38
N GLU A 237 -11.19 -3.98 -6.42
CA GLU A 237 -11.45 -2.55 -6.52
C GLU A 237 -12.42 -2.03 -5.45
N SER A 238 -13.18 -2.92 -4.81
CA SER A 238 -14.16 -2.62 -3.77
C SER A 238 -13.63 -2.87 -2.36
N VAL A 239 -12.39 -3.36 -2.20
CA VAL A 239 -11.75 -3.53 -0.90
C VAL A 239 -11.33 -2.15 -0.35
N PRO A 240 -11.71 -1.79 0.90
CA PRO A 240 -11.24 -0.55 1.53
C PRO A 240 -9.73 -0.54 1.70
N PHE A 241 -9.07 0.61 1.49
CA PHE A 241 -7.62 0.74 1.55
C PHE A 241 -7.04 0.41 2.94
N SER A 242 -7.85 0.59 3.99
CA SER A 242 -7.55 0.18 5.37
C SER A 242 -7.46 -1.34 5.57
N GLN A 243 -8.03 -2.14 4.66
CA GLN A 243 -8.06 -3.60 4.76
C GLN A 243 -7.08 -4.29 3.81
N PHE A 244 -6.26 -3.54 3.07
CA PHE A 244 -5.19 -4.12 2.27
C PHE A 244 -4.15 -4.89 3.12
N PRO A 245 -3.40 -5.84 2.55
CA PRO A 245 -2.40 -6.61 3.28
C PRO A 245 -1.34 -5.71 3.93
N ASN A 246 -0.97 -4.63 3.23
CA ASN A 246 -0.30 -3.48 3.82
C ASN A 246 -1.24 -2.26 3.79
N PRO A 247 -1.98 -1.98 4.88
CA PRO A 247 -2.93 -0.88 4.92
C PRO A 247 -2.28 0.47 4.70
N ILE A 248 -3.01 1.37 4.04
CA ILE A 248 -2.58 2.76 3.92
C ILE A 248 -2.57 3.45 5.30
N ASN A 249 -1.51 4.20 5.59
CA ASN A 249 -1.32 4.87 6.88
C ASN A 249 -0.73 6.26 6.71
N ALA A 250 -1.13 7.18 7.58
CA ALA A 250 -0.53 8.51 7.66
C ALA A 250 0.95 8.43 8.10
N ILE A 251 1.83 9.20 7.44
CA ILE A 251 3.25 9.29 7.78
C ILE A 251 3.52 10.60 8.48
N GLY A 252 3.97 10.51 9.73
CA GLY A 252 4.18 11.67 10.61
C GLY A 252 2.86 12.23 11.14
N GLY A 253 2.94 13.34 11.87
CA GLY A 253 1.80 13.92 12.56
C GLY A 253 1.66 15.43 12.48
N GLU A 254 2.43 16.10 11.62
CA GLU A 254 2.39 17.56 11.59
C GLU A 254 1.11 18.07 10.93
N VAL A 255 0.44 19.00 11.61
CA VAL A 255 -0.72 19.74 11.11
C VAL A 255 -0.33 21.20 10.98
N GLY A 256 -0.54 21.76 9.79
CA GLY A 256 -0.41 23.19 9.55
C GLY A 256 -1.77 23.86 9.40
N ILE A 257 -1.74 25.18 9.27
CA ILE A 257 -2.86 25.98 8.79
C ILE A 257 -2.49 26.53 7.42
N VAL A 258 -3.39 26.45 6.44
CA VAL A 258 -3.24 27.19 5.17
C VAL A 258 -3.35 28.67 5.52
N ASP A 259 -2.24 29.41 5.50
CA ASP A 259 -2.24 30.83 5.89
C ASP A 259 -2.72 31.68 4.72
N VAL A 260 -1.99 31.61 3.60
CA VAL A 260 -2.26 32.36 2.38
C VAL A 260 -2.05 31.46 1.16
N ALA A 261 -2.95 31.56 0.19
CA ALA A 261 -2.80 30.95 -1.13
C ALA A 261 -2.14 31.95 -2.08
N PHE A 262 -0.93 31.64 -2.58
CA PHE A 262 -0.20 32.48 -3.52
C PHE A 262 -0.08 31.86 -4.91
N GLY A 263 -0.25 32.67 -5.94
CA GLY A 263 -0.18 32.32 -7.35
C GLY A 263 1.23 32.35 -7.91
N THR A 264 1.32 32.33 -9.25
CA THR A 264 2.60 32.18 -9.96
C THR A 264 3.46 33.44 -10.01
N ASP A 265 2.99 34.56 -9.47
CA ASP A 265 3.80 35.79 -9.40
C ASP A 265 4.88 35.70 -8.33
N GLU A 266 4.75 34.74 -7.42
CA GLU A 266 5.75 34.43 -6.41
C GLU A 266 7.04 33.83 -6.97
N ILE A 267 8.17 34.24 -6.39
CA ILE A 267 9.52 33.84 -6.80
C ILE A 267 10.42 33.53 -5.59
N LEU A 268 11.52 32.81 -5.84
CA LEU A 268 12.62 32.60 -4.88
C LEU A 268 12.20 32.06 -3.49
N ARG A 269 11.24 31.14 -3.43
CA ARG A 269 10.83 30.48 -2.19
C ARG A 269 11.83 29.40 -1.79
N GLN A 270 12.63 29.68 -0.75
CA GLN A 270 13.67 28.77 -0.23
C GLN A 270 13.20 27.88 0.93
N ARG A 271 12.16 28.29 1.64
CA ARG A 271 11.62 27.56 2.80
C ARG A 271 10.41 26.75 2.35
N THR A 272 10.64 25.58 1.76
CA THR A 272 9.56 24.74 1.22
C THR A 272 9.38 23.46 2.02
N ILE A 273 8.23 22.82 1.86
CA ILE A 273 7.94 21.46 2.35
C ILE A 273 7.59 20.50 1.21
N SER A 274 7.87 20.85 -0.04
CA SER A 274 7.52 20.03 -1.21
C SER A 274 8.77 19.55 -1.93
N GLY A 275 8.68 18.36 -2.53
CA GLY A 275 9.74 17.80 -3.35
C GLY A 275 9.45 16.36 -3.77
N SER A 276 10.46 15.50 -3.62
CA SER A 276 10.40 14.07 -3.95
C SER A 276 11.22 13.24 -2.97
N LYS A 277 11.10 11.92 -3.07
CA LYS A 277 11.96 10.99 -2.32
C LYS A 277 13.44 11.12 -2.72
N GLU A 278 13.70 11.39 -4.00
CA GLU A 278 15.05 11.50 -4.56
C GLU A 278 15.75 12.82 -4.20
N GLU A 279 15.02 13.94 -4.19
CA GLU A 279 15.59 15.28 -3.97
C GLU A 279 15.35 15.81 -2.55
N GLY A 280 14.60 15.06 -1.73
CA GLY A 280 14.08 15.50 -0.44
C GLY A 280 12.80 16.32 -0.56
N PHE A 281 12.16 16.60 0.57
CA PHE A 281 10.87 17.32 0.63
C PHE A 281 11.02 18.79 1.05
N ALA A 282 12.16 19.41 0.72
CA ALA A 282 12.44 20.81 0.98
C ALA A 282 13.10 21.47 -0.25
N VAL A 283 12.61 21.16 -1.44
CA VAL A 283 13.18 21.63 -2.71
C VAL A 283 12.78 23.10 -2.94
N PRO A 284 13.73 24.05 -3.03
CA PRO A 284 13.43 25.46 -3.27
C PRO A 284 12.74 25.69 -4.61
N CYS A 285 11.88 26.71 -4.68
CA CYS A 285 11.28 27.20 -5.92
C CYS A 285 11.89 28.54 -6.34
N LYS A 286 12.28 28.67 -7.61
CA LYS A 286 12.96 29.87 -8.12
C LYS A 286 12.01 30.86 -8.80
N LYS A 287 11.04 30.37 -9.57
CA LYS A 287 10.08 31.15 -10.37
C LYS A 287 8.76 30.40 -10.45
N ASP A 288 7.67 31.11 -10.72
CA ASP A 288 6.32 30.57 -10.89
C ASP A 288 5.86 29.78 -9.65
N CYS A 289 6.20 30.29 -8.47
CA CYS A 289 6.11 29.56 -7.22
C CYS A 289 4.71 29.62 -6.61
N ALA A 290 3.68 29.22 -7.35
CA ALA A 290 2.35 29.09 -6.76
C ALA A 290 2.38 28.06 -5.62
N HIS A 291 1.81 28.41 -4.46
CA HIS A 291 1.93 27.63 -3.24
C HIS A 291 0.86 27.97 -2.20
N ALA A 292 0.75 27.09 -1.21
CA ALA A 292 0.17 27.43 0.07
C ALA A 292 1.28 27.86 1.03
N GLU A 293 1.22 29.08 1.56
CA GLU A 293 2.02 29.46 2.71
C GLU A 293 1.38 28.87 3.98
N LEU A 294 2.20 28.32 4.86
CA LEU A 294 1.73 27.54 6.00
C LEU A 294 2.05 28.24 7.31
N ASN A 295 1.10 28.22 8.23
CA ASN A 295 1.26 28.62 9.61
C ASN A 295 1.12 27.38 10.54
N GLY A 296 1.43 27.54 11.82
CA GLY A 296 1.37 26.48 12.82
C GLY A 296 2.63 26.43 13.68
N SER A 297 3.13 25.23 13.91
CA SER A 297 4.34 24.98 14.71
C SER A 297 5.59 25.69 14.15
N LYS A 298 6.65 25.75 14.95
CA LYS A 298 7.93 26.38 14.55
C LYS A 298 8.56 25.69 13.32
N SER A 299 8.31 24.39 13.14
CA SER A 299 8.81 23.61 12.00
C SER A 299 8.07 23.93 10.69
N VAL A 300 6.86 24.49 10.75
CA VAL A 300 5.99 24.76 9.59
C VAL A 300 5.86 26.24 9.27
N LYS A 301 5.86 27.11 10.30
CA LYS A 301 5.52 28.53 10.15
C LYS A 301 6.34 29.25 9.08
N GLY A 302 5.63 29.85 8.11
CA GLY A 302 6.18 30.59 6.97
C GLY A 302 6.90 29.70 5.95
N LYS A 303 6.61 28.39 5.92
CA LYS A 303 7.06 27.49 4.86
C LYS A 303 6.00 27.36 3.77
N ALA A 304 6.45 27.11 2.55
CA ALA A 304 5.61 26.97 1.37
C ALA A 304 5.44 25.49 0.97
N TRP A 305 4.20 25.06 0.76
CA TRP A 305 3.93 23.85 -0.02
C TRP A 305 3.73 24.25 -1.48
N ILE A 306 4.79 24.10 -2.29
CA ILE A 306 4.79 24.51 -3.71
C ILE A 306 3.86 23.59 -4.51
N SER A 307 3.13 24.17 -5.46
CA SER A 307 2.28 23.43 -6.37
C SER A 307 3.09 22.61 -7.38
N GLY A 308 2.76 21.31 -7.45
CA GLY A 308 3.27 20.36 -8.42
C GLY A 308 2.93 20.69 -9.87
N LYS A 309 1.92 21.54 -10.09
CA LYS A 309 1.51 21.99 -11.43
C LYS A 309 2.53 22.95 -12.04
N TYR A 310 3.25 23.68 -11.20
CA TYR A 310 4.20 24.73 -11.63
C TYR A 310 5.67 24.36 -11.40
N GLN A 311 5.95 23.37 -10.54
CA GLN A 311 7.30 22.91 -10.25
C GLN A 311 7.43 21.38 -10.40
N LEU A 312 8.40 20.98 -11.23
CA LEU A 312 8.86 19.60 -11.34
C LEU A 312 10.18 19.39 -10.58
N VAL A 313 10.35 18.20 -10.04
CA VAL A 313 11.54 17.73 -9.34
C VAL A 313 11.96 16.37 -9.89
N LYS A 314 13.21 15.94 -9.63
CA LYS A 314 13.61 14.60 -10.06
C LYS A 314 12.90 13.53 -9.23
N GLY A 315 12.63 12.40 -9.84
CA GLY A 315 11.99 11.26 -9.19
C GLY A 315 12.25 9.96 -9.94
N GLY A 316 11.61 8.90 -9.47
CA GLY A 316 11.84 7.55 -9.97
C GLY A 316 13.23 7.02 -9.64
N ASN A 317 13.46 5.74 -9.94
CA ASN A 317 14.73 5.09 -9.68
C ASN A 317 15.05 4.02 -10.74
N SER A 318 16.31 3.58 -10.75
CA SER A 318 16.81 2.55 -11.68
C SER A 318 16.51 2.89 -13.15
N ILE A 319 16.28 1.88 -13.99
CA ILE A 319 16.07 2.06 -15.44
C ILE A 319 14.78 2.84 -15.72
N LEU A 320 13.75 2.63 -14.92
CA LEU A 320 12.48 3.35 -15.06
C LEU A 320 12.55 4.82 -14.59
N GLY A 321 13.58 5.19 -13.84
CA GLY A 321 13.81 6.56 -13.37
C GLY A 321 14.03 7.58 -14.49
N SER A 322 14.29 7.18 -15.74
CA SER A 322 14.38 8.11 -16.87
C SER A 322 13.03 8.44 -17.53
N VAL A 323 11.96 7.71 -17.18
CA VAL A 323 10.61 7.95 -17.73
C VAL A 323 10.16 9.37 -17.37
N ASN A 324 9.44 10.02 -18.30
CA ASN A 324 9.06 11.43 -18.17
C ASN A 324 10.26 12.38 -17.95
N GLY A 325 11.42 12.05 -18.53
CA GLY A 325 12.67 12.78 -18.34
C GLY A 325 13.20 12.72 -16.91
N GLY A 326 12.77 11.72 -16.13
CA GLY A 326 13.08 11.52 -14.72
C GLY A 326 12.48 12.57 -13.79
N LYS A 327 11.31 13.11 -14.17
CA LYS A 327 10.65 14.19 -13.44
C LYS A 327 9.26 13.82 -13.00
N GLU A 328 8.88 14.38 -11.86
CA GLU A 328 7.55 14.31 -11.26
C GLU A 328 7.15 15.68 -10.70
N PRO A 329 5.84 15.93 -10.54
CA PRO A 329 5.36 17.06 -9.75
C PRO A 329 5.98 17.08 -8.36
N THR A 330 6.36 18.29 -7.91
CA THR A 330 6.72 18.50 -6.51
C THR A 330 5.52 18.17 -5.61
N GLY A 331 5.76 17.52 -4.47
CA GLY A 331 4.69 17.10 -3.57
C GLY A 331 5.23 16.43 -2.32
N ARG A 332 4.41 15.59 -1.69
CA ARG A 332 4.72 14.89 -0.42
C ARG A 332 4.13 13.48 -0.42
N HIS A 333 4.77 12.56 0.30
CA HIS A 333 4.25 11.20 0.55
C HIS A 333 3.59 11.16 1.93
N LEU A 334 2.40 11.73 2.03
CA LEU A 334 1.68 11.83 3.30
C LEU A 334 1.16 10.48 3.81
N PHE A 335 0.97 9.52 2.90
CA PHE A 335 0.26 8.27 3.16
C PHE A 335 1.02 7.05 2.62
N GLY A 336 2.34 7.09 2.64
CA GLY A 336 3.19 6.05 2.05
C GLY A 336 3.55 6.29 0.59
N ASP A 337 4.19 5.29 0.00
CA ASP A 337 4.77 5.36 -1.34
C ASP A 337 3.79 4.89 -2.44
N ALA A 338 2.52 4.58 -2.12
CA ALA A 338 1.52 4.18 -3.10
C ALA A 338 1.21 5.30 -4.11
N PHE A 339 1.20 6.54 -3.64
CA PHE A 339 0.99 7.74 -4.45
C PHE A 339 1.60 8.96 -3.76
N LYS A 340 1.85 10.00 -4.57
CA LYS A 340 2.27 11.31 -4.11
C LYS A 340 1.08 12.26 -4.04
N VAL A 341 1.01 13.05 -2.96
CA VAL A 341 0.07 14.17 -2.82
C VAL A 341 0.78 15.46 -3.21
N ALA A 342 0.24 16.17 -4.19
CA ALA A 342 0.73 17.49 -4.60
C ALA A 342 -0.35 18.55 -4.40
N VAL A 343 0.01 19.73 -3.90
CA VAL A 343 -0.81 20.93 -4.16
C VAL A 343 -0.86 21.10 -5.67
N TRP A 344 -2.04 21.29 -6.24
CA TRP A 344 -2.23 21.27 -7.69
C TRP A 344 -2.69 22.63 -8.18
N ASP A 345 -3.91 23.04 -7.86
CA ASP A 345 -4.46 24.33 -8.22
C ASP A 345 -4.37 25.30 -7.04
N VAL A 346 -4.04 26.58 -7.30
CA VAL A 346 -3.99 27.66 -6.29
C VAL A 346 -4.72 28.92 -6.79
N SER A 347 -5.74 29.36 -6.05
CA SER A 347 -6.52 30.57 -6.32
C SER A 347 -6.29 31.58 -5.21
N GLU A 348 -5.59 32.68 -5.52
CA GLU A 348 -5.38 33.79 -4.58
C GLU A 348 -6.70 34.52 -4.29
N VAL A 349 -7.54 34.70 -5.32
CA VAL A 349 -8.82 35.43 -5.20
C VAL A 349 -9.82 34.73 -4.29
N ASP A 350 -9.82 33.40 -4.29
CA ASP A 350 -10.68 32.61 -3.42
C ASP A 350 -10.00 32.27 -2.09
N GLY A 351 -8.69 32.50 -1.97
CA GLY A 351 -7.88 31.99 -0.86
C GLY A 351 -7.99 30.47 -0.76
N MET A 352 -7.83 29.75 -1.88
CA MET A 352 -8.07 28.30 -1.95
C MET A 352 -6.97 27.54 -2.68
N ILE A 353 -6.77 26.29 -2.28
CA ILE A 353 -5.90 25.33 -2.94
C ILE A 353 -6.61 23.99 -3.17
N SER A 354 -6.20 23.26 -4.21
CA SER A 354 -6.54 21.85 -4.39
C SER A 354 -5.32 20.96 -4.23
N GLN A 355 -5.56 19.69 -3.94
CA GLN A 355 -4.60 18.62 -3.97
C GLN A 355 -4.97 17.61 -5.04
N ALA A 356 -3.94 16.98 -5.60
CA ALA A 356 -4.09 15.84 -6.50
C ALA A 356 -3.13 14.72 -6.13
N LEU A 357 -3.53 13.49 -6.46
CA LEU A 357 -2.70 12.30 -6.34
C LEU A 357 -1.98 12.02 -7.67
N PHE A 358 -0.75 11.55 -7.55
CA PHE A 358 0.05 11.04 -8.64
C PHE A 358 0.55 9.65 -8.30
N PHE A 359 0.39 8.71 -9.23
CA PHE A 359 0.84 7.32 -9.14
C PHE A 359 2.07 7.11 -10.03
N ARG A 360 2.72 5.97 -9.86
CA ARG A 360 3.91 5.58 -10.63
C ARG A 360 3.79 4.14 -11.10
N VAL A 361 4.60 3.79 -12.08
CA VAL A 361 4.76 2.42 -12.57
C VAL A 361 5.95 1.79 -11.87
N CYS A 362 5.79 0.61 -11.32
CA CYS A 362 6.89 -0.20 -10.80
C CYS A 362 6.93 -1.52 -11.56
N MET A 363 8.12 -1.96 -11.98
CA MET A 363 8.26 -3.20 -12.73
C MET A 363 9.35 -4.05 -12.13
N ARG A 364 8.92 -5.16 -11.55
CA ARG A 364 9.83 -6.19 -11.07
C ARG A 364 9.14 -7.53 -10.99
N ASN A 365 9.95 -8.57 -11.00
CA ASN A 365 9.57 -9.94 -10.74
C ASN A 365 10.64 -10.58 -9.84
N ASN A 366 10.52 -11.88 -9.56
CA ASN A 366 11.42 -12.60 -8.66
C ASN A 366 12.90 -12.59 -9.11
N PHE A 367 13.20 -12.23 -10.36
CA PHE A 367 14.54 -12.29 -10.94
C PHE A 367 15.08 -10.95 -11.43
N ILE A 368 14.22 -9.95 -11.63
CA ILE A 368 14.55 -8.68 -12.27
C ILE A 368 13.83 -7.55 -11.53
N ASP A 369 14.59 -6.52 -11.14
CA ASP A 369 14.04 -5.26 -10.64
C ASP A 369 14.46 -4.10 -11.57
N LEU A 370 13.49 -3.51 -12.27
CA LEU A 370 13.71 -2.37 -13.17
C LEU A 370 13.49 -1.03 -12.45
N GLY A 371 13.09 -1.07 -11.18
CA GLY A 371 12.74 0.07 -10.35
C GLY A 371 11.33 0.59 -10.59
N CYS A 372 11.17 1.89 -10.42
CA CYS A 372 9.92 2.61 -10.60
C CYS A 372 10.12 3.93 -11.35
N THR A 373 9.11 4.33 -12.09
CA THR A 373 9.06 5.64 -12.73
C THR A 373 8.93 6.75 -11.66
N PRO A 374 9.15 8.01 -12.05
CA PRO A 374 8.61 9.12 -11.26
C PRO A 374 7.08 9.00 -11.08
N TYR A 375 6.49 9.71 -10.12
CA TYR A 375 5.04 9.82 -9.97
C TYR A 375 4.46 10.75 -11.03
N PHE A 376 4.05 10.18 -12.17
CA PHE A 376 3.57 10.93 -13.34
C PHE A 376 2.13 10.59 -13.75
N ILE A 377 1.55 9.52 -13.20
CA ILE A 377 0.19 9.10 -13.54
C ILE A 377 -0.79 9.88 -12.68
N GLY A 378 -1.46 10.86 -13.27
CA GLY A 378 -2.36 11.80 -12.61
C GLY A 378 -2.51 13.04 -13.47
N PRO A 379 -3.17 14.09 -13.00
CA PRO A 379 -3.72 14.25 -11.65
C PRO A 379 -5.01 13.45 -11.41
N VAL A 380 -5.10 12.80 -10.24
CA VAL A 380 -6.38 12.34 -9.68
C VAL A 380 -6.82 13.35 -8.62
N PRO A 381 -7.98 14.02 -8.75
CA PRO A 381 -8.45 14.99 -7.75
C PRO A 381 -8.52 14.38 -6.35
N PHE A 382 -8.22 15.16 -5.31
CA PHE A 382 -8.17 14.63 -3.94
C PHE A 382 -8.92 15.48 -2.91
N MET A 383 -8.29 16.52 -2.37
CA MET A 383 -8.86 17.38 -1.33
C MET A 383 -8.69 18.86 -1.68
N THR A 384 -9.59 19.72 -1.21
CA THR A 384 -9.56 21.18 -1.42
C THR A 384 -9.57 21.91 -0.09
N TYR A 385 -8.73 22.92 0.09
CA TYR A 385 -8.61 23.69 1.34
C TYR A 385 -8.78 25.17 1.06
N ARG A 386 -9.30 25.90 2.04
CA ARG A 386 -9.32 27.36 2.08
C ARG A 386 -8.28 27.86 3.09
N GLU A 387 -7.85 29.09 2.92
CA GLU A 387 -7.15 29.83 3.97
C GLU A 387 -7.87 29.69 5.32
N LYS A 388 -7.07 29.55 6.37
CA LYS A 388 -7.42 29.22 7.76
C LYS A 388 -7.84 27.78 8.00
N ASP A 389 -7.99 26.95 6.98
CA ASP A 389 -8.22 25.52 7.19
C ASP A 389 -6.96 24.85 7.75
N ALA A 390 -7.17 23.92 8.68
CA ALA A 390 -6.13 23.01 9.11
C ALA A 390 -5.86 21.96 8.03
N ILE A 391 -4.59 21.70 7.74
CA ILE A 391 -4.14 20.81 6.69
C ILE A 391 -3.12 19.81 7.24
N PHE A 392 -3.33 18.53 6.94
CA PHE A 392 -2.37 17.48 7.28
C PHE A 392 -1.12 17.58 6.40
N LEU A 393 0.05 17.69 7.02
CA LEU A 393 1.35 17.86 6.35
C LEU A 393 2.25 16.62 6.46
N GLY A 394 1.88 15.67 7.31
CA GLY A 394 2.66 14.48 7.58
C GLY A 394 4.05 14.80 8.14
N LEU A 395 5.08 14.09 7.71
CA LEU A 395 6.43 14.23 8.24
C LEU A 395 7.22 15.42 7.66
N ILE A 396 7.37 16.52 8.40
CA ILE A 396 8.18 17.66 7.98
C ILE A 396 9.66 17.47 8.35
N ASN A 397 10.45 16.94 7.42
CA ASN A 397 11.93 16.88 7.55
C ASN A 397 12.60 18.12 6.95
N GLY A 398 13.75 18.53 7.49
CA GLY A 398 14.43 19.79 7.18
C GLY A 398 15.53 19.73 6.12
N ASP A 399 15.71 18.61 5.42
CA ASP A 399 16.92 18.39 4.63
C ASP A 399 16.71 18.69 3.15
N GLY A 400 17.14 19.88 2.71
CA GLY A 400 17.28 20.27 1.31
C GLY A 400 18.76 20.42 0.94
N GLY A 401 19.43 19.32 0.58
CA GLY A 401 20.81 19.31 0.14
C GLY A 401 20.92 19.05 -1.37
N ASN A 402 21.53 19.97 -2.12
CA ASN A 402 21.78 19.90 -3.57
C ASN A 402 20.57 19.53 -4.45
N SER A 403 19.42 20.16 -4.18
CA SER A 403 18.19 19.88 -4.92
C SER A 403 18.07 20.65 -6.25
N SER A 404 17.55 20.00 -7.30
CA SER A 404 17.26 20.57 -8.61
C SER A 404 15.76 20.74 -8.85
N SER A 405 15.31 21.99 -8.93
CA SER A 405 13.93 22.36 -9.30
C SER A 405 13.82 22.85 -10.73
N ILE A 406 12.76 22.48 -11.45
CA ILE A 406 12.50 22.96 -12.82
C ILE A 406 11.08 23.54 -12.90
N PRO A 407 10.90 24.82 -13.23
CA PRO A 407 9.56 25.38 -13.46
C PRO A 407 8.94 24.82 -14.74
N THR A 408 7.63 24.63 -14.77
CA THR A 408 6.91 24.15 -15.96
C THR A 408 6.69 25.24 -17.01
N GLY A 409 6.80 26.52 -16.62
CA GLY A 409 6.52 27.67 -17.48
C GLY A 409 5.03 27.99 -17.61
N LEU A 410 4.16 27.25 -16.92
CA LEU A 410 2.74 27.59 -16.82
C LEU A 410 2.55 28.84 -15.94
N LYS A 411 1.55 29.66 -16.27
CA LYS A 411 1.12 30.80 -15.46
C LYS A 411 -0.28 30.56 -14.93
N SER A 412 -0.56 30.99 -13.70
CA SER A 412 -1.92 30.98 -13.18
C SER A 412 -2.74 32.04 -13.89
N SER A 413 -3.87 31.64 -14.48
CA SER A 413 -4.80 32.55 -15.16
C SER A 413 -6.04 32.76 -14.29
N GLY A 414 -5.88 33.39 -13.11
CA GLY A 414 -6.97 33.87 -12.25
C GLY A 414 -8.19 32.94 -12.14
N PHE A 415 -7.97 31.63 -12.01
CA PHE A 415 -9.05 30.65 -12.03
C PHE A 415 -9.79 30.66 -10.68
N THR A 416 -11.10 30.45 -10.71
CA THR A 416 -11.94 30.39 -9.50
C THR A 416 -12.38 28.96 -9.22
N PHE A 417 -12.50 28.60 -7.94
CA PHE A 417 -13.08 27.31 -7.55
C PHE A 417 -14.61 27.35 -7.59
N ASN A 418 -15.23 26.49 -8.40
CA ASN A 418 -16.70 26.34 -8.43
C ASN A 418 -17.26 25.49 -7.29
N ASN A 419 -16.41 24.77 -6.55
CA ASN A 419 -16.81 23.82 -5.51
C ASN A 419 -16.40 24.33 -4.13
N SER A 420 -17.29 24.14 -3.15
CA SER A 420 -16.98 24.40 -1.74
C SER A 420 -15.92 23.42 -1.21
N PRO A 421 -15.11 23.81 -0.20
CA PRO A 421 -14.21 22.88 0.48
C PRO A 421 -14.97 21.65 0.97
N ILE A 422 -14.36 20.46 0.85
CA ILE A 422 -14.94 19.24 1.41
C ILE A 422 -14.99 19.43 2.95
N THR A 423 -16.19 19.45 3.53
CA THR A 423 -16.41 19.60 4.97
C THR A 423 -16.49 18.22 5.64
N SER A 424 -16.01 18.13 6.89
CA SER A 424 -15.98 16.88 7.65
C SER A 424 -17.39 16.36 7.93
N SER A 425 -17.64 15.06 7.71
CA SER A 425 -18.79 14.38 8.32
C SER A 425 -18.53 14.21 9.81
N SER A 426 -19.47 14.65 10.64
CA SER A 426 -19.41 14.60 12.10
C SER A 426 -19.56 13.16 12.62
N ASN A 427 -18.53 12.34 12.49
CA ASN A 427 -18.38 11.10 13.25
C ASN A 427 -17.03 11.16 13.96
N SER A 428 -17.06 11.47 15.25
CA SER A 428 -15.93 11.32 16.15
C SER A 428 -15.75 9.83 16.44
N LEU A 429 -14.89 9.18 15.66
CA LEU A 429 -14.36 7.85 15.98
C LEU A 429 -12.85 7.98 16.17
N ASN A 430 -12.33 7.33 17.22
CA ASN A 430 -10.91 7.32 17.57
C ASN A 430 -10.05 7.02 16.33
N LEU A 431 -9.05 7.85 16.09
CA LEU A 431 -8.35 7.91 14.80
C LEU A 431 -7.20 6.94 14.60
N LEU A 432 -6.93 6.14 15.61
CA LEU A 432 -6.05 4.98 15.53
C LEU A 432 -6.85 3.80 16.06
N LEU A 433 -8.08 3.63 15.55
CA LEU A 433 -8.79 2.39 15.81
C LEU A 433 -7.89 1.25 15.32
N PRO A 434 -7.62 0.24 16.16
CA PRO A 434 -6.96 -0.97 15.70
C PRO A 434 -7.70 -1.43 14.43
N ASN A 435 -6.94 -1.87 13.43
CA ASN A 435 -7.48 -2.57 12.28
C ASN A 435 -8.62 -3.47 12.80
N LYS A 436 -9.85 -3.33 12.28
CA LYS A 436 -10.95 -4.19 12.73
C LYS A 436 -10.43 -5.62 12.57
N GLY A 437 -10.11 -6.28 13.68
CA GLY A 437 -9.34 -7.51 13.66
C GLY A 437 -9.99 -8.51 12.71
N SER A 438 -9.20 -9.34 12.06
CA SER A 438 -9.75 -10.35 11.16
C SER A 438 -10.27 -11.54 11.96
N CYS A 439 -11.52 -11.93 11.76
CA CYS A 439 -12.09 -13.15 12.38
C CYS A 439 -11.37 -14.44 11.96
N ASN A 440 -10.63 -14.39 10.85
CA ASN A 440 -9.96 -15.52 10.23
C ASN A 440 -8.48 -15.63 10.57
N LYS A 441 -7.87 -14.61 11.20
CA LYS A 441 -6.54 -14.75 11.79
C LYS A 441 -6.63 -15.61 13.03
N ARG A 442 -6.69 -16.92 12.83
CA ARG A 442 -6.75 -17.93 13.90
C ARG A 442 -5.43 -18.65 13.98
N HIS A 443 -4.98 -18.87 15.21
CA HIS A 443 -3.93 -19.81 15.52
C HIS A 443 -4.42 -21.25 15.26
N LEU A 444 -3.50 -22.22 15.17
CA LEU A 444 -3.83 -23.64 14.97
C LEU A 444 -4.76 -24.22 16.07
N SER A 445 -4.80 -23.57 17.25
CA SER A 445 -5.72 -23.90 18.34
C SER A 445 -7.16 -23.41 18.12
N GLY A 446 -7.43 -22.65 17.05
CA GLY A 446 -8.70 -21.97 16.79
C GLY A 446 -8.83 -20.59 17.47
N THR A 447 -7.88 -20.20 18.32
CA THR A 447 -7.87 -18.88 19.00
C THR A 447 -7.63 -17.75 18.00
N ASN A 448 -8.43 -16.68 18.06
CA ASN A 448 -8.26 -15.52 17.19
C ASN A 448 -7.07 -14.65 17.66
N ILE A 449 -6.09 -14.46 16.79
CA ILE A 449 -4.83 -13.77 17.09
C ILE A 449 -5.06 -12.27 17.28
N ASP A 450 -5.90 -11.63 16.47
CA ASP A 450 -6.15 -10.18 16.55
C ASP A 450 -6.96 -9.82 17.82
N ALA A 451 -7.95 -10.64 18.17
CA ALA A 451 -8.72 -10.48 19.41
C ALA A 451 -7.84 -10.68 20.65
N LEU A 452 -6.93 -11.67 20.63
CA LEU A 452 -6.01 -11.89 21.75
C LEU A 452 -4.96 -10.78 21.83
N GLY A 453 -4.40 -10.35 20.71
CA GLY A 453 -3.52 -9.19 20.67
C GLY A 453 -4.18 -7.93 21.23
N THR A 454 -5.47 -7.73 20.93
CA THR A 454 -6.28 -6.63 21.49
C THR A 454 -6.48 -6.78 23.01
N ALA A 455 -6.75 -7.99 23.49
CA ALA A 455 -6.94 -8.25 24.91
C ALA A 455 -5.66 -8.07 25.75
N LEU A 456 -4.50 -8.38 25.16
CA LEU A 456 -3.18 -8.23 25.78
C LEU A 456 -2.67 -6.79 25.76
N SER A 457 -3.04 -6.02 24.73
CA SER A 457 -2.77 -4.58 24.68
C SER A 457 -3.58 -3.91 25.79
N ASP A 458 -2.92 -3.23 26.73
CA ASP A 458 -3.63 -2.46 27.76
C ASP A 458 -4.46 -1.38 27.06
N ILE A 459 -5.75 -1.24 27.41
CA ILE A 459 -6.69 -0.30 26.77
C ILE A 459 -6.17 1.16 26.84
N LYS A 460 -5.23 1.44 27.75
CA LYS A 460 -4.58 2.73 27.92
C LYS A 460 -3.40 2.99 26.96
N ASP A 461 -2.83 1.95 26.36
CA ASP A 461 -1.64 2.06 25.52
C ASP A 461 -2.05 2.15 24.04
N ASN A 462 -2.00 3.36 23.49
CA ASN A 462 -2.21 3.60 22.06
C ASN A 462 -0.92 3.32 21.26
N TYR A 463 -1.02 3.13 19.94
CA TYR A 463 0.13 2.85 19.06
C TYR A 463 1.21 3.94 19.09
N ASP A 464 0.90 5.14 19.58
CA ASP A 464 1.77 6.30 19.73
C ASP A 464 2.39 6.43 21.14
N SER A 465 2.15 5.45 22.02
CA SER A 465 2.59 5.49 23.42
C SER A 465 4.11 5.44 23.57
N LEU A 466 4.63 6.24 24.51
CA LEU A 466 6.04 6.26 24.90
C LEU A 466 6.17 6.11 26.40
N GLY A 467 6.97 5.13 26.84
CA GLY A 467 7.29 4.96 28.25
C GLY A 467 8.62 5.56 28.68
N ASN A 468 8.88 5.41 29.97
CA ASN A 468 10.10 5.87 30.61
C ASN A 468 11.33 5.08 30.14
N TYR A 469 12.50 5.71 30.20
CA TYR A 469 13.76 5.03 29.96
C TYR A 469 14.14 4.25 31.19
N VAL A 470 14.37 2.96 30.99
CA VAL A 470 14.68 1.99 32.03
C VAL A 470 15.77 1.04 31.54
N CYS A 471 16.50 0.47 32.48
CA CYS A 471 17.47 -0.60 32.22
C CYS A 471 17.03 -1.88 32.94
N ASP A 472 17.12 -3.02 32.27
CA ASP A 472 16.90 -4.32 32.90
C ASP A 472 18.11 -4.77 33.72
N SER A 473 17.94 -5.87 34.48
CA SER A 473 19.01 -6.45 35.30
C SER A 473 20.20 -7.01 34.51
N LYS A 474 20.09 -7.09 33.18
CA LYS A 474 21.14 -7.53 32.25
C LYS A 474 21.88 -6.36 31.60
N GLY A 475 21.53 -5.12 31.96
CA GLY A 475 22.15 -3.90 31.43
C GLY A 475 21.60 -3.48 30.06
N ASN A 476 20.50 -4.07 29.58
CA ASN A 476 19.83 -3.58 28.38
C ASN A 476 19.00 -2.36 28.76
N CYS A 477 19.28 -1.22 28.15
CA CYS A 477 18.58 0.03 28.42
C CYS A 477 17.74 0.47 27.22
N GLY A 478 16.58 1.07 27.50
CA GLY A 478 15.67 1.55 26.46
C GLY A 478 14.35 2.07 27.01
N ARG A 479 13.41 2.37 26.13
CA ARG A 479 12.05 2.84 26.46
C ARG A 479 11.02 1.89 25.88
N SER A 480 9.84 1.81 26.49
CA SER A 480 8.71 1.07 25.90
C SER A 480 8.05 1.90 24.80
N LEU A 481 7.75 1.26 23.67
CA LEU A 481 7.18 1.89 22.47
C LEU A 481 5.84 1.24 22.11
N GLY A 482 4.81 2.05 21.89
CA GLY A 482 3.56 1.65 21.28
C GLY A 482 2.62 0.79 22.14
N ALA A 483 1.64 0.15 21.49
CA ALA A 483 0.45 -0.45 22.10
C ALA A 483 0.71 -1.64 23.05
N MET A 484 1.87 -2.30 22.95
CA MET A 484 2.29 -3.41 23.83
C MET A 484 3.48 -3.04 24.72
N LYS A 485 3.81 -1.75 24.83
CA LYS A 485 5.00 -1.29 25.56
C LYS A 485 6.28 -2.01 25.10
N PHE A 486 6.44 -2.20 23.80
CA PHE A 486 7.58 -2.92 23.24
C PHE A 486 8.90 -2.23 23.60
N MET A 487 9.75 -2.89 24.39
CA MET A 487 11.04 -2.31 24.77
C MET A 487 11.93 -2.10 23.54
N SER A 488 12.49 -0.90 23.39
CA SER A 488 13.29 -0.49 22.24
C SER A 488 14.56 -1.32 22.02
N TYR A 489 15.05 -1.99 23.06
CA TYR A 489 16.19 -2.91 22.97
C TYR A 489 15.81 -4.32 22.48
N ARG A 490 14.52 -4.65 22.31
CA ARG A 490 14.10 -5.96 21.79
C ARG A 490 14.66 -6.15 20.37
N PRO A 491 15.30 -7.30 20.05
CA PRO A 491 15.92 -7.52 18.75
C PRO A 491 14.98 -7.31 17.55
N GLN A 492 13.72 -7.72 17.66
CA GLN A 492 12.74 -7.56 16.57
C GLN A 492 12.37 -6.09 16.35
N VAL A 493 12.17 -5.32 17.43
CA VAL A 493 11.92 -3.87 17.38
C VAL A 493 13.11 -3.15 16.74
N ARG A 494 14.33 -3.49 17.17
CA ARG A 494 15.55 -2.94 16.58
C ARG A 494 15.64 -3.25 15.09
N LYS A 495 15.40 -4.50 14.69
CA LYS A 495 15.44 -4.91 13.28
C LYS A 495 14.47 -4.11 12.41
N ILE A 496 13.22 -3.93 12.87
CA ILE A 496 12.21 -3.12 12.19
C ILE A 496 12.72 -1.69 12.01
N ILE A 497 13.17 -1.06 13.09
CA ILE A 497 13.63 0.33 13.08
C ILE A 497 14.90 0.49 12.21
N GLN A 498 15.87 -0.43 12.31
CA GLN A 498 17.15 -0.37 11.57
C GLN A 498 16.98 -0.41 10.06
N ASN A 499 15.92 -1.08 9.57
CA ASN A 499 15.63 -1.16 8.14
C ASN A 499 15.16 0.17 7.54
N LYS A 500 14.88 1.19 8.36
CA LYS A 500 14.46 2.52 7.91
C LYS A 500 15.61 3.49 7.80
N SER A 501 15.53 4.38 6.81
CA SER A 501 16.48 5.49 6.69
C SER A 501 16.46 6.37 7.94
N GLY A 502 17.61 6.56 8.57
CA GLY A 502 17.75 7.26 9.86
C GLY A 502 17.45 6.41 11.10
N GLY A 503 17.03 5.16 10.95
CA GLY A 503 16.66 4.27 12.06
C GLY A 503 17.79 4.00 13.05
N ASN A 504 19.03 3.84 12.57
CA ASN A 504 20.20 3.71 13.45
C ASN A 504 20.43 4.93 14.34
N ARG A 505 20.15 6.14 13.81
CA ARG A 505 20.25 7.38 14.59
C ARG A 505 19.15 7.44 15.64
N PHE A 506 17.93 7.08 15.27
CA PHE A 506 16.81 7.00 16.20
C PHE A 506 17.05 5.99 17.33
N LEU A 507 17.53 4.78 17.01
CA LEU A 507 17.93 3.80 18.04
C LEU A 507 19.03 4.36 18.95
N SER A 508 20.01 5.06 18.40
CA SER A 508 21.05 5.70 19.21
C SER A 508 20.52 6.77 20.17
N LYS A 509 19.41 7.45 19.83
CA LYS A 509 18.70 8.35 20.76
C LYS A 509 18.03 7.56 21.88
N LEU A 510 17.30 6.50 21.52
CA LEU A 510 16.60 5.63 22.47
C LEU A 510 17.59 4.97 23.44
N ASP A 511 18.72 4.47 22.95
CA ASP A 511 19.76 3.80 23.74
C ASP A 511 20.41 4.77 24.75
N ARG A 512 20.52 6.06 24.40
CA ARG A 512 21.06 7.12 25.28
C ARG A 512 20.02 7.74 26.21
N GLY A 513 18.76 7.30 26.13
CA GLY A 513 17.68 7.87 26.91
C GLY A 513 17.37 9.32 26.55
N GLU A 514 17.66 9.76 25.31
CA GLU A 514 17.24 11.07 24.84
C GLU A 514 15.70 11.17 24.74
N GLU A 515 15.16 12.39 24.77
CA GLU A 515 13.75 12.63 24.51
C GLU A 515 13.43 12.33 23.04
N VAL A 516 12.31 11.64 22.83
CA VAL A 516 11.72 11.29 21.53
C VAL A 516 10.24 11.60 21.59
N THR A 517 9.66 12.06 20.49
CA THR A 517 8.21 12.32 20.43
C THR A 517 7.45 11.11 19.90
N SER A 518 6.16 11.05 20.17
CA SER A 518 5.28 10.00 19.66
C SER A 518 5.31 9.93 18.12
N GLU A 519 5.42 11.08 17.45
CA GLU A 519 5.53 11.19 16.00
C GLU A 519 6.87 10.66 15.49
N GLU A 520 7.97 10.99 16.17
CA GLU A 520 9.31 10.44 15.85
C GLU A 520 9.31 8.91 16.01
N MET A 521 8.64 8.39 17.04
CA MET A 521 8.51 6.95 17.25
C MET A 521 7.68 6.27 16.15
N ILE A 522 6.50 6.79 15.81
CA ILE A 522 5.62 6.21 14.77
C ILE A 522 6.32 6.19 13.39
N GLN A 523 7.19 7.15 13.10
CA GLN A 523 8.00 7.14 11.88
C GLN A 523 8.85 5.86 11.77
N TYR A 524 9.45 5.44 12.89
CA TYR A 524 10.38 4.31 12.92
C TYR A 524 9.73 2.99 13.33
N PHE A 525 8.59 3.02 14.01
CA PHE A 525 7.86 1.85 14.47
C PHE A 525 6.35 2.08 14.34
N SER A 526 5.84 1.88 13.12
CA SER A 526 4.47 2.24 12.74
C SER A 526 3.41 1.34 13.37
N PRO A 527 2.13 1.75 13.41
CA PRO A 527 1.05 0.90 13.89
C PRO A 527 0.99 -0.47 13.19
N THR A 528 1.22 -0.54 11.89
CA THR A 528 1.25 -1.81 11.13
C THR A 528 2.40 -2.72 11.59
N GLU A 529 3.59 -2.17 11.78
CA GLU A 529 4.74 -2.95 12.26
C GLU A 529 4.54 -3.45 13.68
N GLN A 530 3.95 -2.61 14.53
CA GLN A 530 3.51 -2.99 15.86
C GLN A 530 2.47 -4.11 15.79
N GLN A 531 1.46 -4.00 14.91
CA GLN A 531 0.42 -5.02 14.74
C GLN A 531 0.97 -6.36 14.25
N ASN A 532 1.89 -6.33 13.29
CA ASN A 532 2.56 -7.53 12.80
C ASN A 532 3.39 -8.19 13.92
N LEU A 533 4.08 -7.39 14.73
CA LEU A 533 4.81 -7.89 15.89
C LEU A 533 3.87 -8.42 16.98
N ILE A 534 2.74 -7.76 17.24
CA ILE A 534 1.68 -8.22 18.16
C ILE A 534 1.18 -9.60 17.72
N ALA A 535 0.82 -9.75 16.45
CA ALA A 535 0.30 -11.00 15.91
C ALA A 535 1.34 -12.14 16.00
N SER A 536 2.60 -11.84 15.69
CA SER A 536 3.70 -12.81 15.84
C SER A 536 3.93 -13.21 17.29
N ASP A 537 4.03 -12.24 18.21
CA ASP A 537 4.25 -12.50 19.64
C ASP A 537 3.08 -13.29 20.24
N THR A 538 1.85 -12.92 19.89
CA THR A 538 0.62 -13.61 20.33
C THR A 538 0.59 -15.06 19.84
N SER A 539 0.95 -15.31 18.58
CA SER A 539 1.03 -16.67 18.04
C SER A 539 2.08 -17.49 18.78
N GLN A 540 3.25 -16.90 19.06
CA GLN A 540 4.32 -17.56 19.82
C GLN A 540 3.89 -17.87 21.27
N LEU A 541 3.10 -17.01 21.90
CA LEU A 541 2.55 -17.26 23.24
C LEU A 541 1.59 -18.45 23.22
N LEU A 542 0.71 -18.53 22.21
CA LEU A 542 -0.21 -19.66 22.03
C LEU A 542 0.52 -20.98 21.73
N ASP A 543 1.55 -20.94 20.89
CA ASP A 543 2.42 -22.09 20.60
C ASP A 543 3.12 -22.63 21.85
N ASN A 544 3.54 -21.74 22.76
CA ASN A 544 4.20 -22.15 24.00
C ASN A 544 3.19 -22.63 25.04
N ALA A 545 2.06 -21.95 25.19
CA ALA A 545 1.01 -22.31 26.14
C ALA A 545 0.39 -23.67 25.79
N SER A 546 0.13 -23.95 24.51
CA SER A 546 -0.45 -25.23 24.05
C SER A 546 0.44 -26.46 24.29
N LYS A 547 1.74 -26.25 24.53
CA LYS A 547 2.71 -27.32 24.87
C LYS A 547 2.78 -27.61 26.37
N GLN A 548 2.17 -26.77 27.22
CA GLN A 548 2.15 -26.97 28.67
C GLN A 548 0.92 -27.78 29.10
N ILE A 549 1.01 -28.41 30.27
CA ILE A 549 -0.07 -29.18 30.87
C ILE A 549 -0.82 -28.30 31.87
N ASP A 550 -2.14 -28.21 31.71
CA ASP A 550 -3.02 -27.54 32.66
C ASP A 550 -3.10 -28.38 33.96
N PRO A 551 -2.64 -27.85 35.11
CA PRO A 551 -2.65 -28.59 36.37
C PRO A 551 -4.06 -28.95 36.83
N THR A 552 -5.09 -28.23 36.37
CA THR A 552 -6.49 -28.46 36.76
C THR A 552 -7.08 -29.67 36.04
N THR A 553 -6.69 -29.90 34.78
CA THR A 553 -7.28 -30.95 33.93
C THR A 553 -6.34 -32.13 33.64
N GLY A 554 -5.04 -31.96 33.88
CA GLY A 554 -4.01 -32.94 33.53
C GLY A 554 -3.80 -33.11 32.01
N LYS A 555 -4.37 -32.22 31.19
CA LYS A 555 -4.26 -32.23 29.71
C LYS A 555 -3.56 -30.96 29.22
N ALA A 556 -3.21 -30.93 27.93
CA ALA A 556 -2.68 -29.71 27.31
C ALA A 556 -3.69 -28.55 27.39
N PHE A 557 -3.20 -27.32 27.50
CA PHE A 557 -4.06 -26.13 27.51
C PHE A 557 -4.84 -25.97 26.20
N THR A 558 -6.16 -25.77 26.31
CA THR A 558 -7.08 -25.55 25.17
C THR A 558 -8.17 -24.54 25.54
N GLY A 559 -8.85 -23.96 24.54
CA GLY A 559 -10.00 -23.07 24.77
C GLY A 559 -9.64 -21.83 25.61
N GLU A 560 -10.51 -21.45 26.54
CA GLU A 560 -10.30 -20.29 27.43
C GLU A 560 -9.04 -20.43 28.29
N ARG A 561 -8.76 -21.62 28.81
CA ARG A 561 -7.55 -21.88 29.62
C ARG A 561 -6.26 -21.66 28.82
N LEU A 562 -6.27 -21.89 27.51
CA LEU A 562 -5.15 -21.55 26.64
C LEU A 562 -4.93 -20.03 26.55
N ILE A 563 -6.00 -19.26 26.45
CA ILE A 563 -5.96 -17.79 26.41
C ILE A 563 -5.43 -17.23 27.73
N GLU A 564 -5.95 -17.72 28.86
CA GLU A 564 -5.46 -17.35 30.19
C GLU A 564 -3.97 -17.63 30.31
N ARG A 565 -3.53 -18.82 29.91
CA ARG A 565 -2.12 -19.20 30.04
C ARG A 565 -1.20 -18.39 29.13
N ALA A 566 -1.60 -18.12 27.89
CA ALA A 566 -0.86 -17.23 26.99
C ALA A 566 -0.75 -15.81 27.56
N SER A 567 -1.80 -15.33 28.21
CA SER A 567 -1.84 -14.01 28.87
C SER A 567 -0.94 -13.96 30.11
N GLN A 568 -0.90 -15.01 30.92
CA GLN A 568 0.05 -15.14 32.03
C GLN A 568 1.50 -15.05 31.53
N MET A 569 1.83 -15.74 30.43
CA MET A 569 3.16 -15.67 29.81
C MET A 569 3.49 -14.29 29.26
N HIS A 570 2.51 -13.57 28.72
CA HIS A 570 2.70 -12.17 28.31
C HIS A 570 3.05 -11.30 29.52
N PHE A 571 2.32 -11.47 30.62
CA PHE A 571 2.53 -10.72 31.85
C PHE A 571 3.88 -11.03 32.52
N GLY A 572 4.19 -12.30 32.74
CA GLY A 572 5.31 -12.76 33.57
C GLY A 572 6.50 -13.35 32.80
N ALA A 573 6.51 -13.28 31.48
CA ALA A 573 7.39 -14.01 30.56
C ALA A 573 7.12 -15.54 30.52
N LEU A 574 7.73 -16.22 29.53
CA LEU A 574 7.46 -17.64 29.21
C LEU A 574 7.68 -18.63 30.38
N GLY A 575 8.56 -18.28 31.33
CA GLY A 575 8.93 -19.11 32.47
C GLY A 575 8.07 -18.90 33.72
N ILE A 576 7.04 -18.05 33.66
CA ILE A 576 6.24 -17.74 34.83
C ILE A 576 5.48 -18.99 35.33
N PRO A 577 5.41 -19.24 36.66
CA PRO A 577 4.61 -20.34 37.18
C PRO A 577 3.15 -20.23 36.73
N ILE A 578 2.52 -21.38 36.51
CA ILE A 578 1.10 -21.47 36.12
C ILE A 578 0.23 -21.03 37.29
N ASP A 579 -0.76 -20.18 37.02
CA ASP A 579 -1.77 -19.71 38.00
C ASP A 579 -1.14 -19.19 39.30
N SER A 580 -0.08 -18.38 39.16
CA SER A 580 0.61 -17.82 40.32
C SER A 580 -0.17 -16.68 40.96
N GLU A 581 -0.29 -16.72 42.28
CA GLU A 581 -0.87 -15.65 43.11
C GLU A 581 0.07 -14.44 43.28
N VAL A 582 1.24 -14.44 42.64
CA VAL A 582 2.22 -13.35 42.73
C VAL A 582 1.80 -12.21 41.80
N SER A 583 1.75 -10.98 42.33
CA SER A 583 1.56 -9.76 41.53
C SER A 583 2.90 -9.08 41.22
N LYS A 584 2.94 -8.24 40.18
CA LYS A 584 4.08 -7.35 39.95
C LYS A 584 4.08 -6.22 40.98
N VAL A 585 5.26 -5.74 41.34
CA VAL A 585 5.50 -4.71 42.39
C VAL A 585 4.65 -3.42 42.23
N ASN A 586 4.08 -3.17 41.05
CA ASN A 586 3.26 -1.99 40.73
C ASN A 586 1.89 -2.31 40.10
N GLU A 587 1.43 -3.57 40.12
CA GLU A 587 0.13 -3.98 39.55
C GLU A 587 -0.71 -4.65 40.64
N SER A 588 -2.03 -4.36 40.67
CA SER A 588 -2.94 -4.89 41.69
C SER A 588 -3.23 -6.38 41.50
N ASP A 589 -3.10 -6.87 40.27
CA ASP A 589 -3.59 -8.19 39.88
C ASP A 589 -2.46 -9.22 39.99
N SER A 590 -2.79 -10.39 40.54
CA SER A 590 -1.95 -11.58 40.45
C SER A 590 -1.82 -12.06 39.00
N ILE A 591 -0.82 -12.90 38.73
CA ILE A 591 -0.65 -13.51 37.40
C ILE A 591 -1.92 -14.30 37.00
N GLN A 592 -2.53 -15.02 37.94
CA GLN A 592 -3.77 -15.74 37.71
C GLN A 592 -4.93 -14.79 37.34
N GLU A 593 -5.13 -13.73 38.12
CA GLU A 593 -6.18 -12.73 37.87
C GLU A 593 -5.98 -12.03 36.52
N TYR A 594 -4.75 -11.69 36.16
CA TYR A 594 -4.44 -11.12 34.85
C TYR A 594 -4.85 -12.07 33.71
N GLY A 595 -4.55 -13.37 33.85
CA GLY A 595 -4.94 -14.39 32.88
C GLY A 595 -6.45 -14.44 32.66
N ILE A 596 -7.22 -14.47 33.75
CA ILE A 596 -8.69 -14.51 33.73
C ILE A 596 -9.23 -13.22 33.09
N ALA A 597 -8.77 -12.05 33.53
CA ALA A 597 -9.22 -10.76 33.01
C ALA A 597 -8.89 -10.57 31.52
N SER A 598 -7.77 -11.13 31.03
CA SER A 598 -7.44 -11.13 29.61
C SER A 598 -8.34 -12.06 28.79
N SER A 599 -8.80 -13.18 29.36
CA SER A 599 -9.79 -14.05 28.72
C SER A 599 -11.14 -13.35 28.54
N ASP A 600 -11.59 -12.60 29.55
CA ASP A 600 -12.80 -11.78 29.45
C ASP A 600 -12.67 -10.69 28.37
N ARG A 601 -11.55 -9.96 28.37
CA ARG A 601 -11.24 -8.95 27.34
C ARG A 601 -11.16 -9.54 25.94
N TYR A 602 -10.65 -10.76 25.79
CA TYR A 602 -10.63 -11.47 24.51
C TYR A 602 -12.05 -11.71 23.97
N ASN A 603 -12.97 -12.14 24.83
CA ASN A 603 -14.37 -12.34 24.46
C ASN A 603 -15.06 -11.01 24.10
N GLU A 604 -14.74 -9.92 24.77
CA GLU A 604 -15.20 -8.58 24.40
C GLU A 604 -14.64 -8.13 23.05
N ALA A 605 -13.35 -8.39 22.78
CA ALA A 605 -12.73 -8.09 21.49
C ALA A 605 -13.40 -8.87 20.34
N LEU A 606 -13.70 -10.16 20.53
CA LEU A 606 -14.45 -10.96 19.56
C LEU A 606 -15.84 -10.38 19.26
N LYS A 607 -16.55 -9.90 20.29
CA LYS A 607 -17.86 -9.23 20.13
C LYS A 607 -17.71 -7.95 19.32
N ALA A 608 -16.74 -7.10 19.66
CA ALA A 608 -16.49 -5.85 18.99
C ALA A 608 -16.07 -6.04 17.52
N MET A 609 -15.35 -7.13 17.23
CA MET A 609 -14.96 -7.52 15.87
C MET A 609 -16.10 -8.16 15.05
N GLY A 610 -17.22 -8.53 15.68
CA GLY A 610 -18.31 -9.25 15.02
C GLY A 610 -17.96 -10.72 14.69
N CYS A 611 -16.98 -11.30 15.39
CA CYS A 611 -16.48 -12.65 15.14
C CYS A 611 -17.22 -13.75 15.91
N ILE A 612 -18.31 -13.40 16.60
CA ILE A 612 -19.18 -14.39 17.21
C ILE A 612 -20.11 -14.92 16.13
N ASP A 613 -19.90 -16.18 15.76
CA ASP A 613 -20.90 -16.94 15.00
C ASP A 613 -22.24 -16.79 15.72
N LYS A 614 -23.28 -16.32 15.01
CA LYS A 614 -24.65 -16.47 15.51
C LYS A 614 -24.84 -17.96 15.76
N VAL A 615 -24.82 -18.35 17.02
CA VAL A 615 -25.26 -19.68 17.44
C VAL A 615 -26.68 -19.81 16.91
N GLU A 616 -26.82 -20.56 15.82
CA GLU A 616 -28.12 -21.03 15.37
C GLU A 616 -28.72 -21.79 16.55
N ASN A 617 -29.80 -21.24 17.09
CA ASN A 617 -30.68 -21.95 18.00
C ASN A 617 -31.24 -23.17 17.26
N ILE A 618 -30.53 -24.28 17.34
CA ILE A 618 -31.11 -25.60 17.10
C ILE A 618 -31.83 -25.97 18.40
N ASN A 619 -33.13 -25.68 18.44
CA ASN A 619 -34.09 -26.44 19.23
C ASN A 619 -34.62 -27.59 18.39
#